data_AF-A0A974A4E8-F1
#
_entry.id   AF-A0A974A4E8-F1
#
_cell.length_a   1.000
_cell.length_b   1.000
_cell.length_c   1.000
_cell.angle_alpha   90.00
_cell.angle_beta   90.00
_cell.angle_gamma   90.00
#
_symmetry.space_group_name_H-M   'P 1'
#
loop_
_entity.id
_entity.type
_entity.pdbx_description
1 polymer ?
#
loop_
_entity_poly.entity_id
_entity_poly.type
_entity_poly.pdbx_seq_one_letter_code
_entity_poly.pdbx_strand_id
1 'polypeptide(L)'
;MSDRHIRRSGSDYTEAYLALLPQGQAWPRHAPDSTTVRGITGLCDYWGFVDGRAADLLERESDPRQTIELLPDWERNWGLPDPCYQSPQSIAERQQALIMRMTMQGAQSREFFIGIAAQIGYSVTITEYRTFVVGLDRVGDNRVHGDGSNPMYNEWGQPIKNPDGENVALGELSEWSYYGLGPDTNRFYWTVHVHQAGLVWFRCASSQCGADPHLRIKLADDLECLLNRWKPAHTQIIFDYSGLSDPGDPMAGTP
;
A
#
# COMPACT_ATOMS: atom_id res chain seq x y z
N MET A 1 23.96 -18.93 -6.68
CA MET A 1 23.12 -19.95 -7.34
C MET A 1 21.69 -19.57 -7.03
N SER A 2 20.87 -19.25 -8.04
CA SER A 2 19.42 -19.11 -7.81
C SER A 2 18.93 -20.48 -7.38
N ASP A 3 18.42 -20.58 -6.16
CA ASP A 3 17.75 -21.80 -5.71
C ASP A 3 16.53 -21.99 -6.62
N ARG A 4 16.56 -23.03 -7.45
CA ARG A 4 15.51 -23.33 -8.43
C ARG A 4 15.03 -24.73 -8.11
N HIS A 5 13.72 -24.89 -7.95
CA HIS A 5 13.14 -26.16 -7.60
C HIS A 5 13.37 -27.16 -8.75
N ILE A 6 13.77 -28.37 -8.38
CA ILE A 6 14.08 -29.43 -9.35
C ILE A 6 12.78 -29.80 -10.07
N ARG A 7 12.81 -29.75 -11.41
CA ARG A 7 11.70 -30.20 -12.26
C ARG A 7 12.11 -31.49 -12.97
N ARG A 8 11.43 -32.59 -12.66
CA ARG A 8 11.67 -33.89 -13.28
C ARG A 8 10.69 -34.13 -14.41
N SER A 9 11.20 -34.67 -15.51
CA SER A 9 10.39 -35.09 -16.65
C SER A 9 9.76 -36.48 -16.40
N GLY A 10 8.75 -36.84 -17.19
CA GLY A 10 8.15 -38.17 -17.14
C GLY A 10 9.16 -39.30 -17.39
N SER A 11 10.17 -39.06 -18.23
CA SER A 11 11.27 -40.01 -18.46
C SER A 11 12.13 -40.22 -17.22
N ASP A 12 12.40 -39.16 -16.44
CA ASP A 12 13.19 -39.28 -15.21
C ASP A 12 12.44 -40.14 -14.17
N TYR A 13 11.12 -39.95 -14.08
CA TYR A 13 10.26 -40.81 -13.26
C TYR A 13 10.21 -42.25 -13.77
N THR A 14 10.19 -42.45 -15.10
CA THR A 14 10.23 -43.79 -15.72
C THR A 14 11.51 -44.53 -15.36
N GLU A 15 12.67 -43.86 -15.48
CA GLU A 15 13.97 -44.44 -15.14
C GLU A 15 14.03 -44.81 -13.65
N ALA A 16 13.61 -43.90 -12.77
CA ALA A 16 13.56 -44.17 -11.33
C ALA A 16 12.63 -45.34 -11.00
N TYR A 17 11.46 -45.42 -11.64
CA TYR A 17 10.52 -46.51 -11.44
C TYR A 17 11.09 -47.86 -11.90
N LEU A 18 11.70 -47.90 -13.09
CA LEU A 18 12.36 -49.11 -13.60
C LEU A 18 13.51 -49.54 -12.70
N ALA A 19 14.28 -48.60 -12.12
CA ALA A 19 15.35 -48.91 -11.18
C ALA A 19 14.85 -49.59 -9.89
N LEU A 20 13.62 -49.29 -9.45
CA LEU A 20 12.99 -49.88 -8.27
C LEU A 20 12.39 -51.28 -8.51
N LEU A 21 12.26 -51.72 -9.77
CA LEU A 21 11.77 -53.06 -10.06
C LEU A 21 12.80 -54.14 -9.69
N PRO A 22 12.35 -55.32 -9.23
CA PRO A 22 13.23 -56.46 -8.98
C PRO A 22 14.00 -56.89 -10.23
N GLN A 23 15.15 -57.52 -10.04
CA GLN A 23 15.94 -58.09 -11.12
C GLN A 23 15.36 -59.44 -11.57
N GLY A 24 15.41 -59.74 -12.88
CA GLY A 24 15.03 -61.05 -13.44
C GLY A 24 14.26 -60.96 -14.75
N GLN A 25 14.06 -62.11 -15.42
CA GLN A 25 13.39 -62.20 -16.73
C GLN A 25 11.93 -61.74 -16.72
N ALA A 26 11.26 -61.81 -15.56
CA ALA A 26 9.91 -61.29 -15.39
C ALA A 26 9.82 -59.75 -15.49
N TRP A 27 10.94 -59.04 -15.36
CA TRP A 27 11.02 -57.57 -15.34
C TRP A 27 12.00 -57.07 -16.40
N PRO A 28 11.59 -56.98 -17.68
CA PRO A 28 12.47 -56.60 -18.77
C PRO A 28 12.75 -55.08 -18.80
N ARG A 29 13.51 -54.58 -17.81
CA ARG A 29 13.82 -53.15 -17.60
C ARG A 29 14.60 -52.49 -18.75
N HIS A 30 15.38 -53.28 -19.48
CA HIS A 30 16.26 -52.81 -20.56
C HIS A 30 15.67 -53.03 -21.96
N ALA A 31 14.43 -53.53 -22.06
CA ALA A 31 13.72 -53.72 -23.32
C ALA A 31 12.74 -52.56 -23.53
N PRO A 32 13.11 -51.50 -24.27
CA PRO A 32 12.29 -50.29 -24.42
C PRO A 32 10.92 -50.58 -25.04
N ASP A 33 10.83 -51.57 -25.93
CA ASP A 33 9.57 -51.97 -26.58
C ASP A 33 8.72 -52.94 -25.76
N SER A 34 9.13 -53.31 -24.55
CA SER A 34 8.32 -54.19 -23.70
C SER A 34 7.01 -53.52 -23.30
N THR A 35 5.94 -54.31 -23.15
CA THR A 35 4.63 -53.80 -22.69
C THR A 35 4.73 -53.21 -21.28
N THR A 36 5.59 -53.78 -20.43
CA THR A 36 5.89 -53.29 -19.08
C THR A 36 6.50 -51.90 -19.11
N VAL A 37 7.56 -51.67 -19.89
CA VAL A 37 8.20 -50.34 -20.00
C VAL A 37 7.21 -49.33 -20.57
N ARG A 38 6.48 -49.66 -21.65
CA ARG A 38 5.46 -48.77 -22.22
C ARG A 38 4.36 -48.39 -21.24
N GLY A 39 3.88 -49.34 -20.44
CA GLY A 39 2.89 -49.09 -19.39
C GLY A 39 3.43 -48.17 -18.29
N ILE A 40 4.66 -48.40 -17.84
CA ILE A 40 5.32 -47.56 -16.82
C ILE A 40 5.57 -46.16 -17.36
N THR A 41 6.06 -46.01 -18.60
CA THR A 41 6.27 -44.70 -19.21
C THR A 41 4.97 -43.90 -19.28
N GLY A 42 3.85 -44.51 -19.68
CA GLY A 42 2.55 -43.84 -19.69
C GLY A 42 2.08 -43.40 -18.30
N LEU A 43 2.32 -44.20 -17.26
CA LEU A 43 2.01 -43.85 -15.87
C LEU A 43 2.92 -42.73 -15.34
N CYS A 44 4.20 -42.79 -15.66
CA CYS A 44 5.22 -41.83 -15.22
C CYS A 44 5.17 -40.50 -15.96
N ASP A 45 4.64 -40.46 -17.19
CA ASP A 45 4.52 -39.22 -17.97
C ASP A 45 3.68 -38.16 -17.25
N TYR A 46 2.56 -38.57 -16.65
CA TYR A 46 1.70 -37.68 -15.87
C TYR A 46 2.41 -37.11 -14.63
N TRP A 47 3.35 -37.86 -14.03
CA TRP A 47 4.12 -37.36 -12.89
C TRP A 47 5.04 -36.20 -13.28
N GLY A 48 5.55 -36.15 -14.51
CA GLY A 48 6.29 -34.99 -15.00
C GLY A 48 5.44 -33.72 -15.08
N PHE A 49 4.16 -33.86 -15.46
CA PHE A 49 3.21 -32.75 -15.41
C PHE A 49 2.93 -32.29 -13.97
N VAL A 50 2.70 -33.24 -13.05
CA VAL A 50 2.45 -32.93 -11.64
C VAL A 50 3.65 -32.24 -10.98
N ASP A 51 4.87 -32.75 -11.19
CA ASP A 51 6.10 -32.16 -10.65
C ASP A 51 6.35 -30.76 -11.23
N GLY A 52 6.07 -30.56 -12.52
CA GLY A 52 6.10 -29.25 -13.16
C GLY A 52 5.13 -28.25 -12.50
N ARG A 53 3.88 -28.66 -12.23
CA ARG A 53 2.89 -27.82 -11.54
C ARG A 53 3.26 -27.56 -10.08
N ALA A 54 3.82 -28.54 -9.38
CA ALA A 54 4.30 -28.37 -8.01
C ALA A 54 5.46 -27.38 -7.96
N ALA A 55 6.38 -27.43 -8.92
CA ALA A 55 7.44 -26.44 -9.04
C ALA A 55 6.89 -25.04 -9.36
N ASP A 56 5.91 -24.89 -10.26
CA ASP A 56 5.27 -23.59 -10.53
C ASP A 56 4.60 -23.00 -9.27
N LEU A 57 3.94 -23.85 -8.47
CA LEU A 57 3.33 -23.45 -7.20
C LEU A 57 4.38 -22.89 -6.23
N LEU A 58 5.52 -23.55 -6.10
CA LEU A 58 6.57 -23.15 -5.17
C LEU A 58 7.41 -21.98 -5.69
N GLU A 59 7.77 -21.95 -6.98
CA GLU A 59 8.63 -20.92 -7.56
C GLU A 59 7.90 -19.61 -7.84
N ARG A 60 6.64 -19.69 -8.32
CA ARG A 60 5.91 -18.54 -8.84
C ARG A 60 4.72 -18.17 -7.96
N GLU A 61 3.88 -19.13 -7.62
CA GLU A 61 2.60 -18.82 -6.95
C GLU A 61 2.75 -18.58 -5.43
N SER A 62 3.81 -19.12 -4.82
CA SER A 62 4.14 -18.86 -3.42
C SER A 62 4.69 -17.45 -3.18
N ASP A 63 5.24 -16.81 -4.21
CA ASP A 63 5.78 -15.46 -4.14
C ASP A 63 4.70 -14.43 -4.54
N PRO A 64 4.24 -13.55 -3.61
CA PRO A 64 3.23 -12.55 -3.92
C PRO A 64 3.66 -11.55 -5.00
N ARG A 65 4.96 -11.47 -5.31
CA ARG A 65 5.49 -10.60 -6.37
C ARG A 65 5.30 -11.16 -7.77
N GLN A 66 5.06 -12.46 -7.90
CA GLN A 66 5.03 -13.16 -9.19
C GLN A 66 3.79 -14.04 -9.38
N THR A 67 2.99 -14.26 -8.34
CA THR A 67 1.77 -15.08 -8.39
C THR A 67 0.78 -14.58 -9.44
N ILE A 68 0.16 -15.53 -10.15
CA ILE A 68 -0.83 -15.26 -11.20
C ILE A 68 -2.11 -16.02 -10.88
N GLU A 69 -1.99 -17.33 -10.63
CA GLU A 69 -3.13 -18.21 -10.38
C GLU A 69 -3.65 -18.03 -8.94
N LEU A 70 -2.76 -17.93 -7.96
CA LEU A 70 -3.12 -17.74 -6.55
C LEU A 70 -3.32 -16.28 -6.14
N LEU A 71 -3.19 -15.32 -7.07
CA LEU A 71 -3.34 -13.90 -6.76
C LEU A 71 -4.67 -13.57 -6.06
N PRO A 72 -5.84 -14.11 -6.47
CA PRO A 72 -7.10 -13.85 -5.77
C PRO A 72 -7.13 -14.38 -4.33
N ASP A 73 -6.47 -15.51 -4.06
CA ASP A 73 -6.41 -16.10 -2.72
C ASP A 73 -5.50 -15.28 -1.79
N TRP A 74 -4.38 -14.80 -2.32
CA TRP A 74 -3.51 -13.86 -1.62
C TRP A 74 -4.25 -12.57 -1.26
N GLU A 75 -4.95 -11.97 -2.23
CA GLU A 75 -5.74 -10.75 -2.00
C GLU A 75 -6.81 -10.96 -0.94
N ARG A 76 -7.54 -12.07 -1.02
CA ARG A 76 -8.55 -12.44 -0.01
C ARG A 76 -7.94 -12.51 1.39
N ASN A 77 -6.76 -13.12 1.54
CA ASN A 77 -6.09 -13.26 2.83
C ASN A 77 -5.62 -11.91 3.39
N TRP A 78 -5.25 -10.96 2.53
CA TRP A 78 -4.77 -9.63 2.93
C TRP A 78 -5.86 -8.53 2.91
N GLY A 79 -7.11 -8.91 2.66
CA GLY A 79 -8.26 -8.01 2.65
C GLY A 79 -8.26 -7.03 1.48
N LEU A 80 -7.72 -7.44 0.35
CA LEU A 80 -7.76 -6.72 -0.92
C LEU A 80 -8.90 -7.25 -1.82
N PRO A 81 -9.45 -6.43 -2.72
CA PRO A 81 -9.17 -5.00 -2.88
C PRO A 81 -9.65 -4.16 -1.68
N ASP A 82 -8.91 -3.09 -1.38
CA ASP A 82 -9.30 -2.18 -0.30
C ASP A 82 -10.59 -1.44 -0.72
N PRO A 83 -11.64 -1.40 0.13
CA PRO A 83 -12.89 -0.72 -0.21
C PRO A 83 -12.74 0.80 -0.37
N CYS A 84 -11.66 1.40 0.15
CA CYS A 84 -11.49 2.85 0.18
C CYS A 84 -11.04 3.47 -1.14
N TYR A 85 -10.33 2.74 -2.00
CA TYR A 85 -9.86 3.27 -3.28
C TYR A 85 -10.15 2.32 -4.44
N GLN A 86 -10.06 2.85 -5.66
CA GLN A 86 -10.40 2.06 -6.85
C GLN A 86 -9.42 0.90 -7.04
N SER A 87 -9.98 -0.29 -7.26
CA SER A 87 -9.18 -1.49 -7.44
C SER A 87 -8.32 -1.40 -8.71
N PRO A 88 -7.03 -1.76 -8.65
CA PRO A 88 -6.18 -1.77 -9.82
C PRO A 88 -6.69 -2.77 -10.86
N GLN A 89 -6.58 -2.42 -12.14
CA GLN A 89 -7.13 -3.23 -13.23
C GLN A 89 -6.12 -4.24 -13.77
N SER A 90 -4.82 -3.96 -13.65
CA SER A 90 -3.77 -4.86 -14.13
C SER A 90 -3.26 -5.82 -13.04
N ILE A 91 -2.81 -7.01 -13.46
CA ILE A 91 -2.19 -8.00 -12.56
C ILE A 91 -0.95 -7.41 -11.87
N ALA A 92 -0.13 -6.64 -12.60
CA ALA A 92 1.09 -6.04 -12.06
C ALA A 92 0.80 -5.01 -10.96
N GLU A 93 -0.19 -4.13 -11.15
CA GLU A 93 -0.59 -3.17 -10.11
C GLU A 93 -1.20 -3.87 -8.89
N ARG A 94 -1.97 -4.95 -9.11
CA ARG A 94 -2.53 -5.78 -8.02
C ARG A 94 -1.44 -6.45 -7.20
N GLN A 95 -0.42 -7.02 -7.84
CA GLN A 95 0.77 -7.57 -7.17
C GLN A 95 1.50 -6.49 -6.36
N GLN A 96 1.68 -5.28 -6.92
CA GLN A 96 2.29 -4.16 -6.19
C GLN A 96 1.47 -3.75 -4.95
N ALA A 97 0.15 -3.62 -5.09
CA ALA A 97 -0.73 -3.31 -3.96
C ALA A 97 -0.67 -4.40 -2.86
N LEU A 98 -0.62 -5.67 -3.26
CA LEU A 98 -0.42 -6.80 -2.35
C LEU A 98 0.91 -6.71 -1.61
N ILE A 99 2.02 -6.51 -2.33
CA ILE A 99 3.36 -6.37 -1.71
C ILE A 99 3.39 -5.18 -0.75
N MET A 100 2.86 -4.03 -1.16
CA MET A 100 2.78 -2.85 -0.29
C MET A 100 2.00 -3.18 0.98
N ARG A 101 0.85 -3.85 0.86
CA ARG A 101 0.04 -4.26 2.02
C ARG A 101 0.78 -5.25 2.95
N MET A 102 1.50 -6.21 2.38
CA MET A 102 2.25 -7.22 3.14
C MET A 102 3.46 -6.66 3.85
N THR A 103 4.17 -5.74 3.21
CA THR A 103 5.42 -5.15 3.71
C THR A 103 5.20 -3.89 4.55
N MET A 104 3.98 -3.34 4.53
CA MET A 104 3.65 -2.14 5.30
C MET A 104 3.81 -2.39 6.80
N GLN A 105 4.80 -1.73 7.39
CA GLN A 105 4.91 -1.64 8.84
C GLN A 105 3.92 -0.58 9.31
N GLY A 106 2.84 -1.03 9.96
CA GLY A 106 1.87 -0.13 10.56
C GLY A 106 2.51 0.69 11.69
N ALA A 107 2.17 1.98 11.76
CA ALA A 107 2.51 2.84 12.88
C ALA A 107 1.30 3.73 13.25
N GLN A 108 1.41 4.43 14.37
CA GLN A 108 0.37 5.34 14.88
C GLN A 108 0.95 6.73 15.14
N SER A 109 1.89 7.15 14.28
CA SER A 109 2.45 8.50 14.30
C SER A 109 1.86 9.34 13.18
N ARG A 110 1.84 10.66 13.37
CA ARG A 110 1.49 11.63 12.34
C ARG A 110 2.26 11.39 11.04
N GLU A 111 3.57 11.20 11.12
CA GLU A 111 4.45 11.06 9.95
C GLU A 111 4.10 9.82 9.13
N PHE A 112 3.62 8.75 9.78
CA PHE A 112 3.12 7.57 9.08
C PHE A 112 1.89 7.89 8.24
N PHE A 113 0.89 8.55 8.81
CA PHE A 113 -0.34 8.89 8.09
C PHE A 113 -0.10 9.90 6.96
N ILE A 114 0.80 10.87 7.15
CA ILE A 114 1.24 11.77 6.08
C ILE A 114 1.91 10.97 4.95
N GLY A 115 2.79 10.02 5.28
CA GLY A 115 3.43 9.16 4.29
C GLY A 115 2.44 8.31 3.48
N ILE A 116 1.41 7.78 4.13
CA ILE A 116 0.34 7.03 3.46
C ILE A 116 -0.49 7.93 2.53
N ALA A 117 -0.86 9.13 2.99
CA ALA A 117 -1.56 10.10 2.14
C ALA A 117 -0.74 10.46 0.88
N ALA A 118 0.58 10.63 1.04
CA ALA A 118 1.46 10.89 -0.10
C ALA A 118 1.52 9.70 -1.09
N GLN A 119 1.46 8.45 -0.61
CA GLN A 119 1.44 7.26 -1.49
C GLN A 119 0.20 7.19 -2.38
N ILE A 120 -0.96 7.64 -1.88
CA ILE A 120 -2.20 7.71 -2.66
C ILE A 120 -2.32 9.02 -3.46
N GLY A 121 -1.35 9.93 -3.33
CA GLY A 121 -1.23 11.14 -4.13
C GLY A 121 -1.79 12.42 -3.51
N TYR A 122 -2.02 12.45 -2.20
CA TYR A 122 -2.47 13.66 -1.49
C TYR A 122 -1.34 14.26 -0.62
N SER A 123 -1.19 15.58 -0.68
CA SER A 123 -0.43 16.37 0.30
C SER A 123 -1.35 16.77 1.45
N VAL A 124 -1.02 16.32 2.67
CA VAL A 124 -1.80 16.61 3.88
C VAL A 124 -0.88 16.99 5.04
N THR A 125 -1.41 17.81 5.93
CA THR A 125 -0.83 18.04 7.26
C THR A 125 -1.81 17.60 8.34
N ILE A 126 -1.28 17.10 9.46
CA ILE A 126 -2.11 16.61 10.57
C ILE A 126 -1.74 17.36 11.83
N THR A 127 -2.76 17.95 12.43
CA THR A 127 -2.71 18.64 13.69
C THR A 127 -3.28 17.75 14.79
N GLU A 128 -2.45 17.47 15.81
CA GLU A 128 -2.86 16.78 17.01
C GLU A 128 -3.05 17.79 18.15
N TYR A 129 -4.15 17.66 18.89
CA TYR A 129 -4.42 18.53 20.03
C TYR A 129 -3.99 17.88 21.34
N ARG A 130 -3.57 18.71 22.29
CA ARG A 130 -3.43 18.31 23.69
C ARG A 130 -4.14 19.27 24.62
N THR A 131 -4.45 18.81 25.81
CA THR A 131 -5.02 19.64 26.86
C THR A 131 -3.99 20.62 27.39
N PHE A 132 -4.45 21.80 27.81
CA PHE A 132 -3.63 22.72 28.59
C PHE A 132 -3.30 22.11 29.96
N VAL A 133 -2.02 22.10 30.32
CA VAL A 133 -1.49 21.60 31.60
C VAL A 133 -0.75 22.72 32.32
N VAL A 134 -1.27 23.11 33.49
CA VAL A 134 -0.63 24.10 34.36
C VAL A 134 0.77 23.61 34.77
N GLY A 135 1.77 24.46 34.61
CA GLY A 135 3.17 24.15 34.93
C GLY A 135 3.99 23.59 33.77
N LEU A 136 3.34 23.18 32.67
CA LEU A 136 3.98 22.91 31.38
C LEU A 136 3.67 24.03 30.37
N ASP A 137 2.41 24.47 30.33
CA ASP A 137 1.91 25.44 29.37
C ASP A 137 1.87 26.88 29.92
N ARG A 138 1.76 27.85 29.00
CA ARG A 138 1.75 29.29 29.28
C ARG A 138 0.53 29.94 28.62
N VAL A 139 0.05 31.06 29.20
CA VAL A 139 -1.08 31.84 28.68
C VAL A 139 -0.56 33.01 27.83
N GLY A 140 -1.18 33.24 26.66
CA GLY A 140 -0.81 34.28 25.71
C GLY A 140 -0.60 33.73 24.29
N ASP A 141 -0.24 34.57 23.33
CA ASP A 141 0.27 34.10 22.03
C ASP A 141 1.74 33.73 22.18
N ASN A 142 2.07 32.45 21.99
CA ASN A 142 3.43 31.93 22.08
C ASN A 142 4.07 31.68 20.72
N ARG A 143 3.42 32.07 19.63
CA ARG A 143 3.97 31.88 18.28
C ARG A 143 5.21 32.72 18.08
N VAL A 144 6.17 32.14 17.36
CA VAL A 144 7.39 32.81 16.96
C VAL A 144 7.15 33.42 15.58
N HIS A 145 7.48 34.69 15.42
CA HIS A 145 7.54 35.30 14.09
C HIS A 145 8.83 34.87 13.40
N GLY A 146 8.74 34.46 12.13
CA GLY A 146 9.91 34.13 11.34
C GLY A 146 10.84 35.32 11.22
N ASP A 147 12.10 35.13 11.58
CA ASP A 147 13.16 36.13 11.51
C ASP A 147 13.84 36.20 10.13
N GLY A 148 13.40 35.36 9.19
CA GLY A 148 13.95 35.22 7.84
C GLY A 148 15.05 34.16 7.71
N SER A 149 15.43 33.48 8.79
CA SER A 149 16.26 32.28 8.73
C SER A 149 15.43 31.07 8.28
N ASN A 150 15.96 30.24 7.36
CA ASN A 150 15.26 29.07 6.83
C ASN A 150 16.16 27.82 6.81
N PRO A 151 15.92 26.81 7.68
CA PRO A 151 14.90 26.77 8.75
C PRO A 151 15.33 27.56 9.99
N MET A 152 14.35 28.23 10.62
CA MET A 152 14.47 28.77 11.97
C MET A 152 14.39 27.61 12.98
N TYR A 153 15.16 27.62 14.07
CA TYR A 153 15.20 26.54 15.05
C TYR A 153 14.67 26.96 16.42
N ASN A 154 14.02 26.04 17.13
CA ASN A 154 13.64 26.24 18.53
C ASN A 154 14.82 26.02 19.48
N GLU A 155 14.61 26.24 20.79
CA GLU A 155 15.63 26.07 21.83
C GLU A 155 16.19 24.64 21.96
N TRP A 156 15.54 23.66 21.34
CA TRP A 156 15.95 22.24 21.29
C TRP A 156 16.52 21.83 19.92
N GLY A 157 16.76 22.77 19.00
CA GLY A 157 17.36 22.51 17.69
C GLY A 157 16.43 21.86 16.67
N GLN A 158 15.10 21.92 16.88
CA GLN A 158 14.12 21.45 15.90
C GLN A 158 13.65 22.61 15.02
N PRO A 159 13.40 22.39 13.72
CA PRO A 159 12.92 23.44 12.82
C PRO A 159 11.51 23.89 13.24
N ILE A 160 11.32 25.21 13.31
CA ILE A 160 10.02 25.84 13.54
C ILE A 160 9.28 25.88 12.21
N LYS A 161 8.05 25.36 12.23
CA LYS A 161 7.19 25.23 11.06
C LYS A 161 5.98 26.16 11.13
N ASN A 162 5.35 26.44 10.00
CA ASN A 162 4.06 27.12 9.88
C ASN A 162 2.91 26.11 10.07
N PRO A 163 1.63 26.55 10.14
CA PRO A 163 0.47 25.64 10.26
C PRO A 163 0.39 24.57 9.17
N ASP A 164 0.94 24.86 7.99
CA ASP A 164 0.99 23.96 6.83
C ASP A 164 2.21 23.01 6.87
N GLY A 165 2.99 23.01 7.95
CA GLY A 165 4.13 22.12 8.15
C GLY A 165 5.38 22.47 7.33
N GLU A 166 5.38 23.61 6.65
CA GLU A 166 6.53 24.20 5.96
C GLU A 166 7.39 25.02 6.94
N ASN A 167 8.61 25.41 6.57
CA ASN A 167 9.45 26.25 7.44
C ASN A 167 8.90 27.68 7.47
N VAL A 168 8.84 28.30 8.66
CA VAL A 168 8.28 29.67 8.82
C VAL A 168 9.06 30.70 8.00
N ALA A 169 8.38 31.46 7.15
CA ALA A 169 8.98 32.55 6.37
C ALA A 169 9.13 33.86 7.17
N LEU A 170 9.88 34.83 6.64
CA LEU A 170 10.07 36.14 7.27
C LEU A 170 8.74 36.84 7.54
N GLY A 171 8.45 37.15 8.80
CA GLY A 171 7.22 37.81 9.23
C GLY A 171 6.00 36.89 9.33
N GLU A 172 6.12 35.64 8.90
CA GLU A 172 5.08 34.62 9.07
C GLU A 172 5.05 34.15 10.54
N LEU A 173 3.88 33.74 11.00
CA LEU A 173 3.68 33.20 12.34
C LEU A 173 3.98 31.69 12.34
N SER A 174 4.68 31.20 13.36
CA SER A 174 4.86 29.76 13.55
C SER A 174 3.54 29.03 13.80
N GLU A 175 3.57 27.72 13.58
CA GLU A 175 2.56 26.78 14.02
C GLU A 175 2.22 27.07 15.48
N TRP A 176 0.94 27.14 15.78
CA TRP A 176 0.49 27.28 17.15
C TRP A 176 0.88 26.01 17.90
N SER A 177 1.39 26.12 19.12
CA SER A 177 1.40 24.94 19.98
C SER A 177 -0.06 24.59 20.25
N TYR A 178 -0.56 23.50 19.66
CA TYR A 178 -1.98 23.10 19.71
C TYR A 178 -2.42 22.59 21.10
N TYR A 179 -2.17 23.38 22.14
CA TYR A 179 -2.84 23.24 23.43
C TYR A 179 -4.13 24.05 23.39
N GLY A 180 -5.26 23.37 23.28
CA GLY A 180 -6.55 24.02 23.34
C GLY A 180 -6.92 24.33 24.79
N LEU A 181 -7.34 25.58 25.08
CA LEU A 181 -8.30 25.81 26.16
C LEU A 181 -9.61 25.12 25.73
N GLY A 182 -9.85 23.93 26.25
CA GLY A 182 -10.95 23.10 25.82
C GLY A 182 -11.17 21.91 26.76
N PRO A 183 -12.20 21.10 26.51
CA PRO A 183 -12.47 19.91 27.30
C PRO A 183 -11.32 18.90 27.18
N ASP A 184 -11.22 17.99 28.14
CA ASP A 184 -10.18 16.96 28.17
C ASP A 184 -10.27 15.98 26.98
N THR A 185 -11.41 15.98 26.29
CA THR A 185 -11.66 15.19 25.08
C THR A 185 -10.90 15.68 23.85
N ASN A 186 -10.36 16.91 23.85
CA ASN A 186 -9.63 17.45 22.70
C ASN A 186 -8.45 16.56 22.26
N ARG A 187 -7.81 15.85 23.20
CA ARG A 187 -6.72 14.90 22.92
C ARG A 187 -7.09 13.75 21.97
N PHE A 188 -8.39 13.51 21.79
CA PHE A 188 -8.90 12.45 20.92
C PHE A 188 -9.24 12.98 19.53
N TYR A 189 -9.06 14.26 19.24
CA TYR A 189 -9.33 14.82 17.92
C TYR A 189 -8.03 15.07 17.17
N TRP A 190 -8.03 14.74 15.88
CA TRP A 190 -7.03 15.18 14.91
C TRP A 190 -7.72 16.02 13.84
N THR A 191 -7.06 17.09 13.40
CA THR A 191 -7.48 17.82 12.20
C THR A 191 -6.52 17.49 11.08
N VAL A 192 -7.05 16.98 9.97
CA VAL A 192 -6.28 16.68 8.76
C VAL A 192 -6.57 17.77 7.76
N HIS A 193 -5.58 18.61 7.50
CA HIS A 193 -5.65 19.65 6.49
C HIS A 193 -5.26 19.04 5.15
N VAL A 194 -6.17 19.12 4.18
CA VAL A 194 -5.99 18.57 2.84
C VAL A 194 -5.69 19.71 1.88
N HIS A 195 -4.49 19.69 1.30
CA HIS A 195 -3.99 20.78 0.44
C HIS A 195 -4.28 20.56 -1.05
N GLN A 196 -4.87 19.43 -1.42
CA GLN A 196 -5.13 19.04 -2.81
C GLN A 196 -6.53 18.46 -2.98
N ALA A 197 -7.22 18.88 -4.03
CA ALA A 197 -8.54 18.33 -4.37
C ALA A 197 -8.41 16.97 -5.05
N GLY A 198 -9.38 16.08 -4.84
CA GLY A 198 -9.47 14.82 -5.56
C GLY A 198 -9.90 15.06 -7.01
N LEU A 199 -9.04 14.75 -7.98
CA LEU A 199 -9.33 14.90 -9.40
C LEU A 199 -9.55 13.53 -10.05
N VAL A 200 -10.73 13.34 -10.65
CA VAL A 200 -11.01 12.16 -11.47
C VAL A 200 -11.19 12.57 -12.92
N TRP A 201 -10.22 12.19 -13.74
CA TRP A 201 -10.24 12.43 -15.18
C TRP A 201 -11.04 11.37 -15.92
N PHE A 202 -11.76 11.78 -16.96
CA PHE A 202 -12.39 10.88 -17.89
C PHE A 202 -11.34 10.00 -18.57
N ARG A 203 -11.58 8.68 -18.60
CA ARG A 203 -10.72 7.73 -19.31
C ARG A 203 -11.54 6.90 -20.29
N CYS A 204 -11.09 6.87 -21.55
CA CYS A 204 -11.64 5.98 -22.55
C CYS A 204 -11.54 4.51 -22.07
N ALA A 205 -12.61 3.74 -22.26
CA ALA A 205 -12.82 2.35 -21.80
C ALA A 205 -13.26 2.16 -20.34
N SER A 206 -13.15 3.16 -19.45
CA SER A 206 -13.65 3.08 -18.07
C SER A 206 -14.73 4.09 -17.73
N SER A 207 -14.87 5.14 -18.54
CA SER A 207 -15.86 6.21 -18.37
C SER A 207 -16.89 6.21 -19.51
N GLN A 208 -18.11 6.64 -19.22
CA GLN A 208 -19.23 6.67 -20.15
C GLN A 208 -19.43 8.09 -20.73
N CYS A 209 -19.30 8.21 -22.06
CA CYS A 209 -19.56 9.47 -22.76
C CYS A 209 -21.03 9.88 -22.61
N GLY A 210 -21.28 11.14 -22.25
CA GLY A 210 -22.61 11.70 -22.02
C GLY A 210 -23.19 11.45 -20.63
N ALA A 211 -22.52 10.66 -19.78
CA ALA A 211 -22.88 10.47 -18.37
C ALA A 211 -21.78 10.98 -17.44
N ASP A 212 -20.51 10.60 -17.71
CA ASP A 212 -19.37 11.04 -16.93
C ASP A 212 -18.79 12.36 -17.48
N PRO A 213 -18.49 13.35 -16.61
CA PRO A 213 -17.84 14.59 -17.02
C PRO A 213 -16.37 14.35 -17.40
N HIS A 214 -15.79 15.26 -18.19
CA HIS A 214 -14.37 15.21 -18.56
C HIS A 214 -13.41 15.28 -17.36
N LEU A 215 -13.81 16.03 -16.33
CA LEU A 215 -13.14 16.13 -15.05
C LEU A 215 -14.20 16.20 -13.96
N ARG A 216 -14.04 15.39 -12.91
CA ARG A 216 -14.81 15.51 -11.67
C ARG A 216 -13.88 15.92 -10.54
N ILE A 217 -14.12 17.10 -9.99
CA ILE A 217 -13.49 17.58 -8.75
C ILE A 217 -14.35 17.07 -7.60
N LYS A 218 -13.75 16.32 -6.67
CA LYS A 218 -14.43 15.74 -5.52
C LYS A 218 -13.59 15.90 -4.25
N LEU A 219 -14.25 15.68 -3.11
CA LEU A 219 -13.58 15.50 -1.84
C LEU A 219 -12.69 14.24 -1.90
N ALA A 220 -11.69 14.17 -1.01
CA ALA A 220 -10.76 13.07 -0.95
C ALA A 220 -11.38 11.85 -0.23
N ASP A 221 -12.49 11.31 -0.76
CA ASP A 221 -13.26 10.22 -0.14
C ASP A 221 -12.40 8.97 0.16
N ASP A 222 -11.40 8.72 -0.68
CA ASP A 222 -10.45 7.63 -0.56
C ASP A 222 -9.49 7.84 0.61
N LEU A 223 -8.94 9.04 0.75
CA LEU A 223 -8.16 9.45 1.92
C LEU A 223 -9.01 9.38 3.19
N GLU A 224 -10.22 9.92 3.16
CA GLU A 224 -11.13 9.93 4.31
C GLU A 224 -11.46 8.52 4.78
N CYS A 225 -11.82 7.63 3.87
CA CYS A 225 -12.11 6.24 4.19
C CYS A 225 -10.88 5.54 4.78
N LEU A 226 -9.70 5.73 4.18
CA LEU A 226 -8.47 5.08 4.61
C LEU A 226 -8.06 5.54 6.01
N LEU A 227 -8.00 6.86 6.24
CA LEU A 227 -7.61 7.42 7.53
C LEU A 227 -8.62 7.05 8.62
N ASN A 228 -9.93 7.09 8.33
CA ASN A 228 -10.94 6.65 9.30
C ASN A 228 -10.83 5.15 9.65
N ARG A 229 -10.36 4.33 8.72
CA ARG A 229 -10.17 2.89 8.93
C ARG A 229 -8.91 2.59 9.75
N TRP A 230 -7.84 3.37 9.59
CA TRP A 230 -6.52 3.07 10.17
C TRP A 230 -6.16 3.90 11.41
N LYS A 231 -6.87 5.02 11.65
CA LYS A 231 -6.70 5.85 12.84
C LYS A 231 -6.80 5.03 14.13
N PRO A 232 -6.19 5.48 15.23
CA PRO A 232 -6.43 4.87 16.53
C PRO A 232 -7.93 4.84 16.84
N ALA A 233 -8.40 3.76 17.47
CA ALA A 233 -9.83 3.57 17.72
C ALA A 233 -10.49 4.71 18.52
N HIS A 234 -9.73 5.36 19.39
CA HIS A 234 -10.20 6.48 20.21
C HIS A 234 -10.15 7.84 19.49
N THR A 235 -9.43 7.94 18.38
CA THR A 235 -9.23 9.21 17.67
C THR A 235 -10.41 9.53 16.77
N GLN A 236 -10.86 10.76 16.72
CA GLN A 236 -11.83 11.28 15.74
C GLN A 236 -11.10 12.26 14.81
N ILE A 237 -11.28 12.09 13.51
CA ILE A 237 -10.62 12.94 12.51
C ILE A 237 -11.62 13.96 12.00
N ILE A 238 -11.20 15.21 11.94
CA ILE A 238 -11.89 16.32 11.28
C ILE A 238 -11.08 16.63 10.02
N PHE A 239 -11.74 16.60 8.86
CA PHE A 239 -11.10 16.96 7.60
C PHE A 239 -11.33 18.44 7.32
N ASP A 240 -10.24 19.17 7.15
CA ASP A 240 -10.25 20.58 6.78
C ASP A 240 -9.78 20.74 5.33
N TYR A 241 -10.67 21.28 4.50
CA TYR A 241 -10.46 21.55 3.08
C TYR A 241 -10.35 23.04 2.77
N SER A 242 -10.25 23.89 3.80
CA SER A 242 -10.19 25.35 3.63
C SER A 242 -8.93 25.83 2.89
N GLY A 243 -7.82 25.08 2.97
CA GLY A 243 -6.54 25.39 2.32
C GLY A 243 -6.47 25.11 0.81
N LEU A 244 -7.56 24.66 0.17
CA LEU A 244 -7.58 24.33 -1.26
C LEU A 244 -7.44 25.54 -2.22
N SER A 245 -7.34 26.78 -1.70
CA SER A 245 -7.46 28.00 -2.50
C SER A 245 -6.17 28.64 -3.06
N ASP A 246 -4.94 28.19 -2.71
CA ASP A 246 -3.65 28.76 -3.24
C ASP A 246 -2.40 27.89 -2.89
N PRO A 247 -1.27 27.87 -3.65
CA PRO A 247 -1.06 27.93 -5.10
C PRO A 247 -0.67 26.53 -5.63
N GLY A 248 -1.68 25.70 -5.89
CA GLY A 248 -1.60 24.44 -6.62
C GLY A 248 -2.91 24.17 -7.34
N ASP A 249 -3.62 25.27 -7.64
CA ASP A 249 -5.02 25.30 -7.99
C ASP A 249 -5.27 24.43 -9.23
N PRO A 250 -6.03 23.32 -9.11
CA PRO A 250 -6.46 22.57 -10.28
C PRO A 250 -7.39 23.39 -11.20
N MET A 251 -7.87 24.55 -10.74
CA MET A 251 -8.60 25.55 -11.53
C MET A 251 -7.68 26.57 -12.22
N ALA A 252 -6.36 26.61 -11.95
CA ALA A 252 -5.41 27.53 -12.62
C ALA A 252 -5.13 27.19 -14.10
N GLY A 253 -5.88 26.22 -14.65
CA GLY A 253 -5.81 25.82 -16.06
C GLY A 253 -7.11 25.24 -16.61
N THR A 254 -8.25 25.42 -15.93
CA THR A 254 -9.54 25.21 -16.61
C THR A 254 -9.76 26.36 -17.60
N PRO A 255 -10.09 26.09 -18.88
CA PRO A 255 -10.44 27.15 -19.82
C PRO A 255 -11.66 27.97 -19.37
#